data_AF-A0A1C3IX74-F1
#
_entry.id   AF-A0A1C3IX74-F1
#
_cell.length_a   1.000
_cell.length_b   1.000
_cell.length_c   1.000
_cell.angle_alpha   90.00
_cell.angle_beta   90.00
_cell.angle_gamma   90.00
#
_symmetry.space_group_name_H-M   'P 1'
#
loop_
_entity.id
_entity.type
_entity.pdbx_description
1 polymer ?
#
loop_
_entity_poly.entity_id
_entity_poly.type
_entity_poly.pdbx_seq_one_letter_code
_entity_poly.pdbx_strand_id
1 'polypeptide(L)'
;MNVTLLAIAGGIIILGLGSYAGYLLLQVKKQTELQKQHQALAIEKRNATIYENVNTLCLAGIQGQCDLPEISIRVCIIMDNVQGDERVDFDSEYPALSELYHIVKDMARGDARQELTKKDRMQQNLTRHKAETRLNDAVIEDLKRLQEKVKPLNNQINIQMI
;
A
#
# COMPACT_ATOMS: atom_id res chain seq x y z
N MET A 1 17.55 11.00 66.52
CA MET A 1 16.75 12.13 65.98
C MET A 1 17.06 12.44 64.51
N ASN A 2 18.33 12.50 64.08
CA ASN A 2 18.67 12.91 62.71
C ASN A 2 18.33 11.85 61.64
N VAL A 3 18.54 10.56 61.93
CA VAL A 3 18.27 9.45 60.98
C VAL A 3 16.77 9.34 60.67
N THR A 4 15.90 9.52 61.67
CA THR A 4 14.44 9.51 61.49
C THR A 4 13.96 10.69 60.66
N LEU A 5 14.56 11.88 60.82
CA LEU A 5 14.22 13.06 60.01
C LEU A 5 14.62 12.88 58.54
N LEU A 6 15.82 12.34 58.28
CA LEU A 6 16.29 12.03 56.94
C LEU A 6 15.44 10.94 56.26
N ALA A 7 15.01 9.93 57.01
CA ALA A 7 14.12 8.88 56.50
C ALA A 7 12.75 9.43 56.08
N ILE A 8 12.17 10.35 56.86
CA ILE A 8 10.90 11.00 56.53
C ILE A 8 11.05 11.88 55.28
N ALA A 9 12.10 12.69 55.21
CA ALA A 9 12.38 13.54 54.05
C ALA A 9 12.57 12.70 52.77
N GLY A 10 13.33 11.61 52.85
CA GLY A 10 13.49 10.66 51.75
C GLY A 10 12.18 10.00 51.34
N GLY A 11 11.34 9.60 52.30
CA GLY A 11 10.03 9.02 52.03
C GLY A 11 9.09 9.96 51.28
N ILE A 12 9.08 11.25 51.63
CA ILE A 12 8.28 12.28 50.93
C ILE A 12 8.77 12.46 49.49
N ILE A 13 10.09 12.50 49.27
CA ILE A 13 10.67 12.62 47.92
C ILE A 13 10.29 11.41 47.06
N ILE A 14 10.42 10.18 47.60
CA ILE A 14 10.07 8.95 46.90
C ILE A 14 8.57 8.94 46.55
N LEU A 15 7.70 9.33 47.48
CA LEU A 15 6.25 9.42 47.22
C LEU A 15 5.91 10.46 46.15
N GLY A 16 6.54 11.64 46.19
CA GLY A 16 6.35 12.69 45.18
C GLY A 16 6.77 12.23 43.78
N LEU A 17 7.97 11.63 43.66
CA LEU A 17 8.48 11.09 42.40
C LEU A 17 7.65 9.91 41.89
N GLY A 18 7.24 9.00 42.78
CA GLY A 18 6.39 7.86 42.43
C GLY A 18 5.01 8.29 41.91
N SER A 19 4.43 9.32 42.54
CA SER A 19 3.14 9.89 42.12
C SER A 19 3.25 10.58 40.76
N TYR A 20 4.32 11.34 40.53
CA TYR A 20 4.58 12.00 39.26
C TYR A 20 4.87 10.99 38.13
N ALA A 21 5.65 9.94 38.41
CA ALA A 21 5.89 8.85 37.46
C ALA A 21 4.59 8.13 37.09
N GLY A 22 3.70 7.88 38.06
CA GLY A 22 2.37 7.30 37.81
C GLY A 22 1.51 8.20 36.90
N TYR A 23 1.49 9.51 37.15
CA TYR A 23 0.82 10.48 36.30
C TYR A 23 1.36 10.47 34.87
N LEU A 24 2.68 10.48 34.71
CA LEU A 24 3.33 10.48 33.41
C LEU A 24 3.06 9.17 32.64
N LEU A 25 3.03 8.02 33.32
CA LEU A 25 2.66 6.74 32.71
C LEU A 25 1.22 6.75 32.18
N LEU A 26 0.27 7.35 32.91
CA LEU A 26 -1.11 7.48 32.42
C LEU A 26 -1.18 8.40 31.19
N GLN A 27 -0.38 9.46 31.16
CA GLN A 27 -0.32 10.37 30.01
C GLN A 27 0.25 9.67 28.77
N VAL A 28 1.36 8.93 28.92
CA VAL A 28 1.96 8.15 27.82
C VAL A 28 0.97 7.10 27.31
N LYS A 29 0.29 6.36 28.20
CA LYS A 29 -0.74 5.38 27.78
C LYS A 29 -1.83 6.01 26.92
N LYS A 30 -2.37 7.17 27.34
CA LYS A 30 -3.38 7.90 26.56
C LYS A 30 -2.85 8.34 25.19
N GLN A 31 -1.63 8.88 25.14
CA GLN A 31 -1.02 9.30 23.87
C GLN A 31 -0.76 8.12 22.94
N THR A 32 -0.27 6.99 23.45
CA THR A 32 -0.01 5.80 22.64
C THR A 32 -1.30 5.22 22.06
N GLU A 33 -2.41 5.27 22.81
CA GLU A 33 -3.70 4.78 22.32
C GLU A 33 -4.24 5.67 21.20
N LEU A 34 -4.21 6.99 21.38
CA LEU A 34 -4.57 7.95 20.34
C LEU A 34 -3.70 7.80 19.09
N GLN A 35 -2.39 7.62 19.26
CA GLN A 35 -1.47 7.42 18.14
C GLN A 35 -1.80 6.15 17.36
N LYS A 36 -2.12 5.04 18.04
CA LYS A 36 -2.57 3.80 17.39
C LYS A 36 -3.85 4.00 16.60
N GLN A 37 -4.83 4.72 17.17
CA GLN A 37 -6.08 5.03 16.47
C GLN A 37 -5.84 5.89 15.22
N HIS A 38 -5.04 6.94 15.33
CA HIS A 38 -4.67 7.77 14.17
C HIS A 38 -3.88 7.00 13.12
N GLN A 39 -2.99 6.09 13.54
CA GLN A 39 -2.24 5.24 12.62
C GLN A 39 -3.18 4.28 11.86
N ALA A 40 -4.13 3.65 12.56
CA ALA A 40 -5.13 2.78 11.94
C ALA A 40 -5.98 3.54 10.92
N LEU A 41 -6.49 4.72 11.27
CA LEU A 41 -7.27 5.57 10.37
C LEU A 41 -6.44 6.05 9.16
N ALA A 42 -5.16 6.37 9.36
CA ALA A 42 -4.27 6.76 8.28
C ALA A 42 -3.99 5.61 7.31
N ILE A 43 -3.86 4.38 7.82
CA ILE A 43 -3.73 3.16 7.00
C ILE A 43 -5.00 2.94 6.19
N GLU A 44 -6.17 2.99 6.82
CA GLU A 44 -7.46 2.82 6.15
C GLU A 44 -7.64 3.84 5.03
N LYS A 45 -7.39 5.13 5.31
CA LYS A 45 -7.47 6.20 4.32
C LYS A 45 -6.50 5.98 3.16
N ARG A 46 -5.27 5.55 3.44
CA ARG A 46 -4.27 5.27 2.41
C ARG A 46 -4.71 4.09 1.53
N ASN A 47 -5.19 3.01 2.12
CA ASN A 47 -5.68 1.84 1.39
C ASN A 47 -6.91 2.21 0.53
N ALA A 48 -7.82 3.03 1.04
CA ALA A 48 -8.96 3.54 0.27
C ALA A 48 -8.52 4.28 -1.00
N THR A 49 -7.55 5.20 -0.88
CA THR A 49 -6.97 5.90 -2.03
C THR A 49 -6.28 4.93 -3.01
N ILE A 50 -5.60 3.90 -2.50
CA ILE A 50 -5.01 2.86 -3.34
C ILE A 50 -6.10 2.13 -4.15
N TYR A 51 -7.17 1.69 -3.51
CA TYR A 51 -8.27 0.98 -4.17
C TYR A 51 -9.02 1.86 -5.19
N GLU A 52 -9.22 3.14 -4.89
CA GLU A 52 -9.82 4.09 -5.83
C GLU A 52 -8.95 4.27 -7.09
N ASN A 53 -7.64 4.45 -6.91
CA ASN A 53 -6.69 4.55 -8.02
C ASN A 53 -6.66 3.27 -8.84
N VAL A 54 -6.65 2.10 -8.20
CA VAL A 54 -6.64 0.79 -8.87
C VAL A 54 -7.94 0.57 -9.63
N ASN A 55 -9.09 0.92 -9.06
CA ASN A 55 -10.37 0.87 -9.77
C ASN A 55 -10.34 1.72 -11.05
N THR A 56 -9.76 2.92 -10.98
CA THR A 56 -9.59 3.80 -12.15
C THR A 56 -8.67 3.18 -13.21
N LEU A 57 -7.57 2.57 -12.79
CA LEU A 57 -6.64 1.87 -13.70
C LEU A 57 -7.30 0.65 -14.36
N CYS A 58 -8.04 -0.15 -13.60
CA CYS A 58 -8.78 -1.29 -14.13
C CYS A 58 -9.79 -0.82 -15.18
N LEU A 59 -10.56 0.24 -14.91
CA LEU A 59 -11.48 0.84 -15.88
C LEU A 59 -10.77 1.27 -17.16
N ALA A 60 -9.64 2.00 -17.04
CA ALA A 60 -8.88 2.46 -18.18
C ALA A 60 -8.34 1.30 -19.04
N GLY A 61 -7.86 0.22 -18.40
CA GLY A 61 -7.40 -0.99 -19.08
C GLY A 61 -8.54 -1.75 -19.77
N ILE A 62 -9.66 -1.97 -19.09
CA ILE A 62 -10.84 -2.66 -19.63
C ILE A 62 -11.44 -1.89 -20.82
N GLN A 63 -11.44 -0.56 -20.77
CA GLN A 63 -11.94 0.30 -21.84
C GLN A 63 -10.92 0.51 -22.98
N GLY A 64 -9.71 -0.04 -22.86
CA GLY A 64 -8.65 0.12 -23.87
C GLY A 64 -8.10 1.55 -23.99
N GLN A 65 -8.25 2.38 -22.95
CA GLN A 65 -7.71 3.74 -22.93
C GLN A 65 -6.20 3.76 -22.63
N CYS A 66 -5.67 2.68 -22.05
CA CYS A 66 -4.27 2.52 -21.70
C CYS A 66 -3.83 1.08 -22.02
N ASP A 67 -2.60 0.93 -22.54
CA ASP A 67 -2.02 -0.36 -22.90
C ASP A 67 -1.97 -1.30 -21.68
N LEU A 68 -2.34 -2.57 -21.88
CA LEU A 68 -2.39 -3.56 -20.80
C LEU A 68 -1.03 -3.79 -20.10
N PRO A 69 0.13 -3.75 -20.79
CA PRO A 69 1.42 -3.77 -20.13
C PRO A 69 1.59 -2.63 -19.12
N GLU A 70 1.23 -1.39 -19.48
CA GLU A 70 1.40 -0.24 -18.58
C GLU A 70 0.46 -0.36 -17.37
N ILE A 71 -0.78 -0.82 -17.61
CA ILE A 71 -1.75 -1.09 -16.54
C ILE A 71 -1.23 -2.17 -15.59
N SER A 72 -0.71 -3.30 -16.11
CA SER A 72 -0.22 -4.38 -15.24
C SER A 72 0.90 -3.91 -14.33
N ILE A 73 1.81 -3.08 -14.83
CA ILE A 73 2.88 -2.53 -14.01
C ILE A 73 2.35 -1.60 -12.92
N ARG A 74 1.49 -0.64 -13.28
CA ARG A 74 0.96 0.33 -12.31
C ARG A 74 0.14 -0.34 -11.22
N VAL A 75 -0.75 -1.25 -11.62
CA VAL A 75 -1.65 -1.95 -10.70
C VAL A 75 -0.83 -2.82 -9.73
N CYS A 76 0.09 -3.66 -10.22
CA CYS A 76 0.88 -4.53 -9.35
C CYS A 76 1.73 -3.73 -8.36
N ILE A 77 2.37 -2.63 -8.80
CA ILE A 77 3.19 -1.79 -7.90
C ILE A 77 2.33 -1.04 -6.88
N ILE A 78 1.20 -0.47 -7.28
CA ILE A 78 0.32 0.28 -6.37
C ILE A 78 -0.28 -0.68 -5.32
N MET A 79 -0.66 -1.88 -5.71
CA MET A 79 -1.26 -2.86 -4.81
C MET A 79 -0.25 -3.48 -3.83
N ASP A 80 1.03 -3.56 -4.17
CA ASP A 80 2.10 -3.96 -3.23
C ASP A 80 2.25 -2.97 -2.05
N ASN A 81 1.77 -1.74 -2.22
CA ASN A 81 1.77 -0.71 -1.18
C ASN A 81 0.59 -0.78 -0.20
N VAL A 82 -0.34 -1.73 -0.39
CA VAL A 82 -1.45 -1.97 0.56
C VAL A 82 -0.88 -2.43 1.91
N GLN A 83 -1.41 -1.86 2.99
CA GLN A 83 -0.98 -2.15 4.36
C GLN A 83 -2.03 -2.99 5.09
N GLY A 84 -1.60 -3.83 6.03
CA GLY A 84 -2.48 -4.70 6.82
C GLY A 84 -2.76 -6.05 6.14
N ASP A 85 -3.81 -6.72 6.60
CA ASP A 85 -4.14 -8.11 6.23
C ASP A 85 -4.82 -8.21 4.85
N GLU A 86 -5.19 -7.08 4.23
CA GLU A 86 -5.84 -7.04 2.92
C GLU A 86 -4.86 -7.14 1.74
N ARG A 87 -3.60 -7.53 2.01
CA ARG A 87 -2.62 -7.73 0.95
C ARG A 87 -3.07 -8.86 0.02
N VAL A 88 -3.08 -8.54 -1.26
CA VAL A 88 -3.46 -9.48 -2.32
C VAL A 88 -2.21 -10.09 -2.89
N ASP A 89 -2.18 -11.42 -2.95
CA ASP A 89 -1.18 -12.14 -3.70
C ASP A 89 -1.57 -12.15 -5.19
N PHE A 90 -0.91 -11.30 -5.97
CA PHE A 90 -1.22 -11.14 -7.40
C PHE A 90 -0.88 -12.38 -8.22
N ASP A 91 0.12 -13.16 -7.80
CA ASP A 91 0.56 -14.34 -8.57
C ASP A 91 -0.48 -15.46 -8.51
N SER A 92 -1.18 -15.58 -7.37
CA SER A 92 -2.23 -16.59 -7.19
C SER A 92 -3.61 -16.09 -7.59
N GLU A 93 -3.97 -14.84 -7.29
CA GLU A 93 -5.33 -14.34 -7.54
C GLU A 93 -5.56 -13.84 -8.98
N TYR A 94 -4.52 -13.27 -9.60
CA TYR A 94 -4.56 -12.61 -10.92
C TYR A 94 -3.37 -13.04 -11.80
N PRO A 95 -3.27 -14.34 -12.13
CA PRO A 95 -2.07 -14.92 -12.72
C PRO A 95 -1.73 -14.34 -14.10
N ALA A 96 -2.71 -13.98 -14.94
CA ALA A 96 -2.42 -13.44 -16.27
C ALA A 96 -1.91 -12.00 -16.17
N LEU A 97 -2.50 -11.21 -15.25
CA LEU A 97 -2.05 -9.86 -14.95
C LEU A 97 -0.62 -9.87 -14.38
N SER A 98 -0.35 -10.77 -13.43
CA SER A 98 0.99 -10.91 -12.85
C SER A 98 2.01 -11.42 -13.87
N GLU A 99 1.65 -12.40 -14.71
CA GLU A 99 2.51 -12.88 -15.77
C GLU A 99 2.90 -11.75 -16.73
N LEU A 100 1.92 -10.94 -17.16
CA LEU A 100 2.20 -9.80 -18.02
C LEU A 100 3.15 -8.81 -17.34
N TYR A 101 2.88 -8.47 -16.07
CA TYR A 101 3.75 -7.61 -15.25
C TYR A 101 5.19 -8.14 -15.19
N HIS A 102 5.38 -9.41 -14.85
CA HIS A 102 6.72 -10.01 -14.76
C HIS A 102 7.48 -10.03 -16.07
N ILE A 103 6.78 -10.14 -17.21
CA ILE A 103 7.42 -10.04 -18.53
C ILE A 103 7.92 -8.62 -18.80
N VAL A 104 7.17 -7.58 -18.41
CA VAL A 104 7.43 -6.18 -18.83
C VAL A 104 8.08 -5.30 -17.76
N LYS A 105 8.16 -5.75 -16.51
CA LYS A 105 8.66 -4.94 -15.38
C LYS A 105 10.11 -4.49 -15.56
N ASP A 106 10.96 -5.35 -16.12
CA ASP A 106 12.41 -5.13 -16.26
C ASP A 106 12.78 -4.46 -17.60
N MET A 107 11.79 -4.14 -18.44
CA MET A 107 12.04 -3.46 -19.71
C MET A 107 12.41 -1.99 -19.49
N ALA A 108 13.33 -1.47 -20.31
CA ALA A 108 13.79 -0.09 -20.20
C ALA A 108 12.67 0.91 -20.58
N ARG A 109 12.54 1.97 -19.78
CA ARG A 109 11.57 3.06 -19.94
C ARG A 109 12.26 4.42 -19.79
N GLY A 110 11.57 5.48 -20.21
CA GLY A 110 12.11 6.84 -20.14
C GLY A 110 13.46 6.97 -20.85
N ASP A 111 14.42 7.60 -20.18
CA ASP A 111 15.75 7.87 -20.73
C ASP A 111 16.57 6.59 -20.97
N ALA A 112 16.47 5.61 -20.08
CA ALA A 112 17.14 4.31 -20.24
C ALA A 112 16.71 3.58 -21.53
N ARG A 113 15.51 3.86 -22.02
CA ARG A 113 15.01 3.31 -23.30
C ARG A 113 15.67 3.99 -24.51
N GLN A 114 16.04 5.26 -24.37
CA GLN A 114 16.71 6.01 -25.43
C GLN A 114 18.15 5.51 -25.65
N GLU A 115 18.80 5.09 -24.56
CA GLU A 115 20.15 4.53 -24.55
C GLU A 115 20.23 3.13 -25.18
N LEU A 116 19.10 2.42 -25.30
CA LEU A 116 19.06 1.11 -25.94
C LEU A 116 19.44 1.17 -27.43
N THR A 117 20.20 0.17 -27.85
CA THR A 117 20.43 -0.07 -29.28
C THR A 117 19.10 -0.33 -30.00
N LYS A 118 19.04 -0.06 -31.30
CA LYS A 118 17.85 -0.33 -32.13
C LYS A 118 17.41 -1.81 -32.02
N LYS A 119 18.37 -2.73 -31.93
CA LYS A 119 18.12 -4.17 -31.82
C LYS A 119 17.44 -4.51 -30.49
N ASP A 120 17.96 -4.02 -29.37
CA ASP A 120 17.42 -4.33 -28.05
C ASP A 120 16.04 -3.70 -27.85
N ARG A 121 15.85 -2.47 -28.35
CA ARG A 121 14.54 -1.81 -28.35
C ARG A 121 13.51 -2.59 -29.15
N MET A 122 13.90 -3.10 -30.33
CA MET A 122 13.03 -3.94 -31.15
C MET A 122 12.71 -5.27 -30.46
N GLN A 123 13.69 -5.89 -29.80
CA GLN A 123 13.49 -7.13 -29.03
C GLN A 123 12.49 -6.90 -27.89
N GLN A 124 12.64 -5.83 -27.11
CA GLN A 124 11.67 -5.49 -26.06
C GLN A 124 10.27 -5.24 -26.61
N ASN A 125 10.15 -4.53 -27.74
CA ASN A 125 8.86 -4.31 -28.40
C ASN A 125 8.19 -5.62 -28.82
N LEU A 126 8.95 -6.52 -29.42
CA LEU A 126 8.43 -7.81 -29.87
C LEU A 126 7.98 -8.67 -28.70
N THR A 127 8.79 -8.75 -27.64
CA THR A 127 8.44 -9.48 -26.41
C THR A 127 7.17 -8.92 -25.78
N ARG A 128 7.09 -7.59 -25.62
CA ARG A 128 5.93 -6.90 -25.06
C ARG A 128 4.68 -7.20 -25.88
N HIS A 129 4.74 -7.00 -27.20
CA HIS A 129 3.59 -7.18 -28.07
C HIS A 129 3.12 -8.64 -28.12
N LYS A 130 4.06 -9.60 -28.17
CA LYS A 130 3.73 -11.03 -28.12
C LYS A 130 3.05 -11.42 -26.80
N ALA A 131 3.51 -10.90 -25.67
CA ALA A 131 2.90 -11.14 -24.38
C ALA A 131 1.51 -10.51 -24.29
N GLU A 132 1.37 -9.25 -24.70
CA GLU A 132 0.12 -8.52 -24.73
C GLU A 132 -0.94 -9.21 -25.58
N THR A 133 -0.61 -9.63 -26.81
CA THR A 133 -1.55 -10.35 -27.68
C THR A 133 -1.95 -11.70 -27.08
N ARG A 134 -1.00 -12.44 -26.50
CA ARG A 134 -1.28 -13.75 -25.91
C ARG A 134 -2.15 -13.67 -24.66
N LEU A 135 -1.96 -12.63 -23.84
CA LEU A 135 -2.59 -12.50 -22.53
C LEU A 135 -3.79 -11.54 -22.52
N ASN A 136 -4.13 -10.92 -23.66
CA ASN A 136 -5.09 -9.82 -23.73
C ASN A 136 -6.42 -10.11 -22.99
N ASP A 137 -7.13 -11.15 -23.43
CA ASP A 137 -8.45 -11.49 -22.89
C ASP A 137 -8.38 -11.89 -21.41
N ALA A 138 -7.37 -12.70 -21.06
CA ALA A 138 -7.16 -13.17 -19.69
C ALA A 138 -6.81 -12.03 -18.72
N VAL A 139 -6.00 -11.07 -19.16
CA VAL A 139 -5.67 -9.87 -18.38
C VAL A 139 -6.89 -8.99 -18.22
N ILE A 140 -7.71 -8.82 -19.26
CA ILE A 140 -8.97 -8.07 -19.15
C ILE A 140 -9.92 -8.74 -18.14
N GLU A 141 -9.99 -10.06 -18.12
CA GLU A 141 -10.77 -10.80 -17.13
C GLU A 141 -10.24 -10.61 -15.70
N ASP A 142 -8.91 -10.71 -15.51
CA ASP A 142 -8.27 -10.41 -14.23
C ASP A 142 -8.53 -8.97 -13.77
N LEU A 143 -8.48 -7.99 -14.68
CA LEU A 143 -8.79 -6.59 -14.38
C LEU A 143 -10.24 -6.40 -13.96
N LYS A 144 -11.20 -7.10 -14.59
CA LYS A 144 -12.62 -7.07 -14.17
C LYS A 144 -12.79 -7.64 -12.78
N ARG A 145 -12.22 -8.81 -12.51
CA ARG A 145 -12.25 -9.45 -11.19
C ARG A 145 -11.60 -8.58 -10.12
N LEU A 146 -10.48 -7.95 -10.43
CA LEU A 146 -9.82 -7.01 -9.53
C LEU A 146 -10.68 -5.79 -9.28
N GLN A 147 -11.28 -5.22 -10.33
CA GLN A 147 -12.19 -4.08 -10.21
C GLN A 147 -13.36 -4.40 -9.27
N GLU A 148 -13.97 -5.57 -9.42
CA GLU A 148 -15.06 -6.04 -8.57
C GLU A 148 -14.63 -6.25 -7.12
N LYS A 149 -13.37 -6.62 -6.85
CA LYS A 149 -12.82 -6.76 -5.50
C LYS A 149 -12.53 -5.40 -4.85
N VAL A 150 -12.02 -4.42 -5.60
CA VAL A 150 -11.66 -3.10 -5.04
C VAL A 150 -12.84 -2.13 -4.93
N LYS A 151 -13.86 -2.26 -5.78
CA LYS A 151 -15.10 -1.46 -5.72
C LYS A 151 -15.87 -1.54 -4.38
N PRO A 152 -16.08 -2.71 -3.75
CA PRO A 152 -16.75 -2.79 -2.45
C PRO A 152 -15.92 -2.15 -1.34
N LEU A 153 -14.59 -2.21 -1.43
CA LEU A 153 -13.68 -1.56 -0.47
C LEU A 153 -13.78 -0.03 -0.56
N ASN A 154 -14.03 0.51 -1.76
CA ASN A 154 -14.26 1.95 -1.96
C ASN A 154 -15.60 2.44 -1.35
N ASN A 155 -16.66 1.63 -1.42
CA ASN A 155 -17.99 2.03 -0.93
C ASN A 155 -18.16 1.90 0.59
N GLN A 156 -17.38 1.03 1.25
CA GLN A 156 -17.42 0.84 2.70
C GLN A 156 -16.73 1.99 3.44
N ILE A 157 -15.77 2.64 2.79
CA ILE A 157 -14.99 3.74 3.37
C ILE A 157 -15.56 5.04 2.81
N ASN A 158 -16.79 5.38 3.22
CA ASN A 158 -17.28 6.75 3.10
C ASN A 158 -16.40 7.60 4.01
N ILE A 159 -15.28 8.09 3.47
CA ILE A 159 -14.45 9.08 4.14
C ILE A 159 -15.37 10.29 4.31
N GLN A 160 -15.94 10.42 5.50
CA GLN A 160 -16.53 11.66 5.97
C GLN A 160 -15.38 12.67 5.98
N MET A 161 -15.17 13.29 4.82
CA MET A 161 -14.42 14.51 4.67
C MET A 161 -15.21 15.55 5.47
N ILE A 162 -14.78 15.75 6.72
CA ILE A 162 -15.02 16.98 7.46
C ILE A 162 -14.33 18.11 6.70
#